data_AF-A0A9E5TF59-F1
#
_entry.id   AF-A0A9E5TF59-F1
#
_cell.length_a   1.000
_cell.length_b   1.000
_cell.length_c   1.000
_cell.angle_alpha   90.00
_cell.angle_beta   90.00
_cell.angle_gamma   90.00
#
_symmetry.space_group_name_H-M   'P 1'
#
loop_
_entity.id
_entity.type
_entity.pdbx_description
1 polymer ?
#
loop_
_entity_poly.entity_id
_entity_poly.type
_entity_poly.pdbx_seq_one_letter_code
_entity_poly.pdbx_strand_id
1 'polypeptide(L)'
;MFGKTLQIVSVLLLAGLLAAGCGGGTSRQDSAGSIDQAGKVALPEWAPEQPSEGLLRAVEVLKPVPLEEDDLSRADMPKEIKQVLLELKRRVDPLLWELFGTLSDEQMERFAASKEIHLRFRQLTEPQRAALEAVLDVNKGAELQVDGQPFGDFRTSLYKAGAQEDLSNLIIGFDVQEGHMVSFVVRITEHGDKGILRWTGWAQF
;
A
#
# COMPACT_ATOMS: atom_id res chain seq x y z
N MET A 1 8.70 16.54 37.57
CA MET A 1 7.48 16.81 36.77
C MET A 1 7.82 17.82 35.69
N PHE A 2 8.09 17.35 34.47
CA PHE A 2 7.95 18.15 33.24
C PHE A 2 7.68 17.15 32.12
N GLY A 3 6.39 16.87 31.92
CA GLY A 3 5.92 16.18 30.72
C GLY A 3 5.97 17.16 29.56
N LYS A 4 6.72 16.80 28.52
CA LYS A 4 6.65 17.44 27.21
C LYS A 4 6.16 16.39 26.21
N THR A 5 4.85 16.50 25.99
CA THR A 5 4.11 16.29 24.73
C THR A 5 4.90 15.60 23.62
N LEU A 6 4.72 14.29 23.51
CA LEU A 6 5.07 13.50 22.35
C LEU A 6 4.11 13.93 21.23
N GLN A 7 4.61 14.65 20.22
CA GLN A 7 3.87 14.89 18.98
C GLN A 7 3.73 13.54 18.27
N ILE A 8 2.52 13.00 18.36
CA ILE A 8 2.06 11.82 17.63
C ILE A 8 2.02 12.22 16.15
N VAL A 9 2.96 11.72 15.35
CA VAL A 9 2.81 11.70 13.88
C VAL A 9 1.86 10.56 13.57
N SER A 10 0.57 10.81 13.77
CA SER A 10 -0.49 9.97 13.25
C SER A 10 -0.63 10.32 11.78
N VAL A 11 -0.07 9.49 10.89
CA VAL A 11 -0.61 9.37 9.53
C VAL A 11 -1.91 8.58 9.65
N LEU A 12 -2.93 9.24 10.22
CA LEU A 12 -4.28 8.72 10.29
C LEU A 12 -4.97 9.09 8.98
N LEU A 13 -4.98 8.13 8.04
CA LEU A 13 -6.01 8.04 7.01
C LEU A 13 -7.30 7.60 7.72
N LEU A 14 -7.97 8.57 8.36
CA LEU A 14 -9.22 8.37 9.08
C LEU A 14 -10.39 8.61 8.12
N ALA A 15 -11.02 7.52 7.72
CA ALA A 15 -12.31 7.49 7.05
C ALA A 15 -13.40 8.06 7.98
N GLY A 16 -14.14 9.04 7.49
CA GLY A 16 -15.35 9.58 8.11
C GLY A 16 -16.60 8.92 7.53
N LEU A 17 -17.35 8.25 8.40
CA LEU A 17 -18.59 7.51 8.14
C LEU A 17 -19.84 8.42 8.23
N LEU A 18 -20.88 8.03 7.48
CA LEU A 18 -22.33 8.28 7.62
C LEU A 18 -22.96 9.57 7.03
N ALA A 19 -23.66 9.39 5.92
CA ALA A 19 -25.06 9.84 5.80
C ALA A 19 -25.88 8.82 5.01
N ALA A 20 -27.00 8.40 5.59
CA ALA A 20 -27.98 7.50 4.99
C ALA A 20 -28.72 8.18 3.82
N GLY A 21 -28.95 7.42 2.76
CA GLY A 21 -29.84 7.80 1.66
C GLY A 21 -30.21 6.58 0.83
N CYS A 22 -31.35 5.95 1.15
CA CYS A 22 -31.97 4.96 0.29
C CYS A 22 -32.47 5.62 -1.01
N GLY A 23 -32.24 4.99 -2.16
CA GLY A 23 -33.04 5.26 -3.35
C GLY A 23 -32.44 4.83 -4.68
N GLY A 24 -33.09 3.87 -5.34
CA GLY A 24 -33.20 3.82 -6.80
C GLY A 24 -32.14 3.00 -7.54
N GLY A 25 -32.51 1.78 -7.94
CA GLY A 25 -31.66 0.94 -8.77
C GLY A 25 -31.58 1.42 -10.22
N THR A 26 -30.44 1.11 -10.84
CA THR A 26 -30.35 0.77 -12.26
C THR A 26 -29.27 -0.28 -12.42
N SER A 27 -29.68 -1.36 -13.10
CA SER A 27 -28.85 -2.44 -13.63
C SER A 27 -27.87 -1.92 -14.71
N ARG A 28 -26.91 -2.78 -15.06
CA ARG A 28 -25.83 -2.70 -16.08
C ARG A 28 -24.56 -1.98 -15.62
N GLN A 29 -23.35 -2.49 -15.84
CA GLN A 29 -22.90 -3.46 -16.86
C GLN A 29 -21.59 -4.11 -16.41
N ASP A 30 -21.47 -5.42 -16.63
CA ASP A 30 -20.27 -6.20 -16.40
C ASP A 30 -19.07 -5.58 -17.14
N SER A 31 -18.11 -5.05 -16.38
CA SER A 31 -16.73 -4.88 -16.84
C SER A 31 -15.90 -6.02 -16.25
N ALA A 32 -16.20 -7.23 -16.71
CA ALA A 32 -15.22 -8.31 -16.65
C ALA A 32 -13.98 -7.83 -17.42
N GLY A 33 -12.80 -7.94 -16.80
CA GLY A 33 -11.53 -7.56 -17.42
C GLY A 33 -11.43 -8.14 -18.83
N SER A 34 -11.17 -7.26 -19.81
CA SER A 34 -10.93 -7.67 -21.17
C SER A 34 -9.60 -8.40 -21.23
N ILE A 35 -9.64 -9.73 -21.34
CA ILE A 35 -8.50 -10.53 -21.76
C ILE A 35 -8.33 -10.27 -23.26
N ASP A 36 -7.23 -9.64 -23.66
CA ASP A 36 -6.89 -9.54 -25.08
C ASP A 36 -6.78 -10.94 -25.68
N GLN A 37 -7.18 -11.10 -26.95
CA GLN A 37 -7.31 -12.38 -27.68
C GLN A 37 -6.02 -13.24 -27.77
N ALA A 38 -4.94 -12.85 -27.12
CA ALA A 38 -3.68 -13.58 -26.99
C ALA A 38 -3.40 -14.14 -25.57
N GLY A 39 -4.31 -13.97 -24.60
CA GLY A 39 -4.11 -14.47 -23.23
C GLY A 39 -2.98 -13.76 -22.46
N LYS A 40 -2.55 -12.57 -22.91
CA LYS A 40 -1.59 -11.74 -22.18
C LYS A 40 -2.33 -10.89 -21.16
N VAL A 41 -1.94 -11.01 -19.89
CA VAL A 41 -2.38 -10.10 -18.82
C VAL A 41 -1.94 -8.68 -19.19
N ALA A 42 -2.88 -7.74 -19.25
CA ALA A 42 -2.58 -6.35 -19.54
C ALA A 42 -1.80 -5.74 -18.36
N LEU A 43 -0.58 -5.29 -18.63
CA LEU A 43 0.24 -4.62 -17.63
C LEU A 43 -0.20 -3.15 -17.48
N PRO A 44 -0.09 -2.57 -16.28
CA PRO A 44 -0.34 -1.14 -16.09
C PRO A 44 0.67 -0.28 -16.87
N GLU A 45 0.27 0.94 -17.23
CA GLU A 45 1.11 1.86 -18.04
C GLU A 45 2.47 2.19 -17.41
N TRP A 46 2.57 2.10 -16.07
CA TRP A 46 3.82 2.36 -15.35
C TRP A 46 4.77 1.15 -15.32
N ALA A 47 4.33 -0.03 -15.76
CA ALA A 47 5.16 -1.24 -15.73
C ALA A 47 6.40 -1.06 -16.60
N PRO A 48 7.57 -1.55 -16.16
CA PRO A 48 8.79 -1.50 -16.97
C PRO A 48 8.65 -2.34 -18.24
N GLU A 49 9.38 -2.00 -19.30
CA GLU A 49 9.38 -2.75 -20.57
C GLU A 49 9.73 -4.24 -20.39
N GLN A 50 10.55 -4.53 -19.38
CA GLN A 50 10.91 -5.88 -18.95
C GLN A 50 10.42 -6.09 -17.52
N PRO A 51 9.16 -6.55 -17.33
CA PRO A 51 8.61 -6.80 -16.01
C PRO A 51 9.34 -7.95 -15.32
N SER A 52 9.50 -7.83 -13.99
CA SER A 52 10.05 -8.90 -13.18
C SER A 52 9.06 -10.08 -13.08
N GLU A 53 9.55 -11.24 -12.64
CA GLU A 53 8.67 -12.36 -12.30
C GLU A 53 7.70 -12.03 -11.16
N GLY A 54 8.13 -11.22 -10.18
CA GLY A 54 7.29 -10.78 -9.08
C GLY A 54 6.09 -9.96 -9.57
N LEU A 55 6.34 -8.96 -10.41
CA LEU A 55 5.30 -8.14 -11.01
C LEU A 55 4.34 -8.98 -11.85
N LEU A 56 4.87 -9.90 -12.67
CA LEU A 56 4.05 -10.80 -13.48
C LEU A 56 3.13 -11.68 -12.63
N ARG A 57 3.63 -12.22 -11.52
CA ARG A 57 2.79 -13.00 -10.58
C ARG A 57 1.73 -12.14 -9.90
N ALA A 58 2.07 -10.91 -9.53
CA ALA A 58 1.12 -10.01 -8.89
C ALA A 58 -0.06 -9.65 -9.82
N VAL A 59 0.16 -9.43 -11.12
CA VAL A 59 -0.90 -9.10 -12.09
C VAL A 59 -1.84 -10.26 -12.42
N GLU A 60 -1.49 -11.50 -12.06
CA GLU A 60 -2.42 -12.63 -12.15
C GLU A 60 -3.51 -12.58 -11.07
N VAL A 61 -3.24 -11.88 -9.96
CA VAL A 61 -4.11 -11.82 -8.78
C VAL A 61 -4.75 -10.44 -8.61
N LEU A 62 -3.99 -9.39 -8.89
CA LEU A 62 -4.34 -8.01 -8.61
C LEU A 62 -4.64 -7.24 -9.89
N LYS A 63 -5.44 -6.18 -9.77
CA LYS A 63 -5.71 -5.22 -10.84
C LYS A 63 -5.16 -3.84 -10.48
N PRO A 64 -4.67 -3.07 -11.45
CA PRO A 64 -4.29 -1.69 -11.21
C PRO A 64 -5.52 -0.85 -10.86
N VAL A 65 -5.32 0.13 -9.96
CA VAL A 65 -6.35 1.12 -9.61
C VAL A 65 -6.38 2.19 -10.70
N PRO A 66 -7.53 2.46 -11.33
CA PRO A 66 -7.68 3.61 -12.23
C PRO A 66 -7.36 4.93 -11.50
N LEU A 67 -6.72 5.88 -12.19
CA LEU A 67 -6.36 7.18 -11.59
C LEU A 67 -7.59 7.96 -11.09
N GLU A 68 -8.76 7.71 -11.66
CA GLU A 68 -10.04 8.29 -11.28
C GLU A 68 -10.61 7.72 -9.96
N GLU A 69 -10.25 6.48 -9.63
CA GLU A 69 -10.68 5.77 -8.41
C GLU A 69 -9.63 5.89 -7.28
N ASP A 70 -8.49 6.53 -7.56
CA ASP A 70 -7.45 6.80 -6.60
C ASP A 70 -7.91 7.84 -5.57
N ASP A 71 -7.61 7.64 -4.29
CA ASP A 71 -7.90 8.58 -3.19
C ASP A 71 -7.26 9.96 -3.42
N LEU A 72 -6.25 10.04 -4.29
CA LEU A 72 -5.64 11.29 -4.76
C LEU A 72 -6.55 12.12 -5.69
N SER A 73 -7.71 11.60 -6.09
CA SER A 73 -8.75 12.29 -6.86
C SER A 73 -9.55 13.31 -6.02
N ARG A 74 -9.40 13.31 -4.70
CA ARG A 74 -10.08 14.22 -3.77
C ARG A 74 -9.94 15.70 -4.15
N ALA A 75 -11.09 16.34 -4.37
CA ALA A 75 -11.17 17.73 -4.84
C ALA A 75 -10.68 18.77 -3.81
N ASP A 76 -10.61 18.40 -2.53
CA ASP A 76 -10.24 19.26 -1.41
C ASP A 76 -8.72 19.28 -1.10
N MET A 77 -7.93 18.46 -1.78
CA MET A 77 -6.49 18.37 -1.53
C MET A 77 -5.71 19.53 -2.19
N PRO A 78 -4.85 20.25 -1.44
CA PRO A 78 -3.96 21.25 -2.02
C PRO A 78 -3.09 20.64 -3.13
N LYS A 79 -2.88 21.41 -4.21
CA LYS A 79 -2.21 20.92 -5.41
C LYS A 79 -0.80 20.43 -5.13
N GLU A 80 -0.08 21.13 -4.26
CA GLU A 80 1.30 20.84 -3.87
C GLU A 80 1.38 19.49 -3.13
N ILE A 81 0.45 19.26 -2.19
CA ILE A 81 0.31 17.99 -1.47
C ILE A 81 -0.02 16.87 -2.44
N LYS A 82 -0.97 17.11 -3.36
CA LYS A 82 -1.35 16.13 -4.38
C LYS A 82 -0.17 15.74 -5.27
N GLN A 83 0.68 16.69 -5.67
CA GLN A 83 1.86 16.39 -6.47
C GLN A 83 2.89 15.54 -5.71
N VAL A 84 3.14 15.84 -4.44
CA VAL A 84 4.04 15.06 -3.60
C VAL A 84 3.52 13.63 -3.42
N LEU A 85 2.22 13.47 -3.16
CA LEU A 85 1.61 12.15 -2.99
C LEU A 85 1.59 11.35 -4.29
N LEU A 86 1.33 11.98 -5.43
CA LEU A 86 1.41 11.33 -6.74
C LEU A 86 2.84 10.86 -7.03
N GLU A 87 3.84 11.69 -6.76
CA GLU A 87 5.24 11.32 -6.93
C GLU A 87 5.63 10.17 -6.00
N LEU A 88 5.17 10.21 -4.75
CA LEU A 88 5.38 9.12 -3.82
C LEU A 88 4.73 7.82 -4.31
N LYS A 89 3.48 7.89 -4.76
CA LYS A 89 2.73 6.74 -5.28
C LYS A 89 3.44 6.09 -6.46
N ARG A 90 3.95 6.90 -7.40
CA ARG A 90 4.75 6.41 -8.54
C ARG A 90 6.01 5.65 -8.12
N ARG A 91 6.60 5.98 -6.97
CA ARG A 91 7.79 5.30 -6.45
C ARG A 91 7.43 4.06 -5.62
N VAL A 92 6.37 4.13 -4.82
CA VAL A 92 5.98 3.08 -3.87
C VAL A 92 5.21 1.96 -4.55
N ASP A 93 4.23 2.29 -5.38
CA ASP A 93 3.30 1.29 -5.92
C ASP A 93 4.05 0.17 -6.67
N PRO A 94 4.99 0.45 -7.60
CA PRO A 94 5.73 -0.63 -8.26
C PRO A 94 6.43 -1.57 -7.26
N LEU A 95 7.00 -1.04 -6.18
CA LEU A 95 7.66 -1.84 -5.15
C LEU A 95 6.68 -2.69 -4.33
N LEU A 96 5.44 -2.24 -4.16
CA LEU A 96 4.39 -3.04 -3.51
C LEU A 96 3.90 -4.17 -4.41
N TRP A 97 3.81 -3.94 -5.72
CA TRP A 97 3.53 -5.00 -6.70
C TRP A 97 4.65 -6.05 -6.69
N GLU A 98 5.92 -5.63 -6.68
CA GLU A 98 7.06 -6.53 -6.52
C GLU A 98 6.99 -7.32 -5.21
N LEU A 99 6.78 -6.64 -4.07
CA LEU A 99 6.68 -7.28 -2.76
C LEU A 99 5.53 -8.29 -2.71
N PHE A 100 4.35 -7.96 -3.24
CA PHE A 100 3.24 -8.90 -3.32
C PHE A 100 3.59 -10.10 -4.20
N GLY A 101 4.28 -9.87 -5.31
CA GLY A 101 4.81 -10.89 -6.20
C GLY A 101 5.77 -11.89 -5.55
N THR A 102 6.38 -11.53 -4.42
CA THR A 102 7.28 -12.44 -3.67
C THR A 102 6.55 -13.40 -2.72
N LEU A 103 5.21 -13.33 -2.61
CA LEU A 103 4.43 -14.31 -1.85
C LEU A 103 4.58 -15.70 -2.50
N SER A 104 4.74 -16.74 -1.68
CA SER A 104 4.67 -18.12 -2.20
C SER A 104 3.25 -18.44 -2.71
N ASP A 105 3.11 -19.49 -3.51
CA ASP A 105 1.78 -19.91 -4.01
C ASP A 105 0.81 -20.18 -2.84
N GLU A 106 1.27 -20.88 -1.80
CA GLU A 106 0.48 -21.10 -0.57
C GLU A 106 0.07 -19.78 0.11
N GLN A 107 0.96 -18.78 0.13
CA GLN A 107 0.65 -17.46 0.69
C GLN A 107 -0.36 -16.69 -0.18
N MET A 108 -0.25 -16.79 -1.51
CA MET A 108 -1.22 -16.22 -2.44
C MET A 108 -2.59 -16.88 -2.33
N GLU A 109 -2.65 -18.22 -2.24
CA GLU A 109 -3.88 -18.97 -2.02
C GLU A 109 -4.55 -18.57 -0.71
N ARG A 110 -3.78 -18.43 0.37
CA ARG A 110 -4.27 -17.93 1.65
C ARG A 110 -4.85 -16.53 1.51
N PHE A 111 -4.11 -15.60 0.90
CA PHE A 111 -4.60 -14.25 0.66
C PHE A 111 -5.89 -14.25 -0.18
N ALA A 112 -5.96 -15.06 -1.23
CA ALA A 112 -7.16 -15.18 -2.06
C ALA A 112 -8.37 -15.70 -1.27
N ALA A 113 -8.15 -16.59 -0.29
CA ALA A 113 -9.20 -17.15 0.56
C ALA A 113 -9.65 -16.21 1.67
N SER A 114 -8.72 -15.62 2.44
CA SER A 114 -9.03 -14.79 3.62
C SER A 114 -9.16 -13.31 3.31
N LYS A 115 -8.73 -12.86 2.13
CA LYS A 115 -8.60 -11.43 1.77
C LYS A 115 -7.61 -10.66 2.63
N GLU A 116 -6.79 -11.36 3.38
CA GLU A 116 -5.71 -10.79 4.18
C GLU A 116 -4.55 -11.77 4.31
N ILE A 117 -3.33 -11.24 4.40
CA ILE A 117 -2.15 -12.04 4.77
C ILE A 117 -1.20 -11.18 5.59
N HIS A 118 -0.77 -11.68 6.74
CA HIS A 118 0.23 -11.04 7.59
C HIS A 118 1.40 -11.99 7.87
N LEU A 119 2.61 -11.48 7.70
CA LEU A 119 3.87 -12.19 7.91
C LEU A 119 4.70 -11.42 8.94
N ARG A 120 5.26 -12.13 9.92
CA ARG A 120 6.24 -11.51 10.83
C ARG A 120 7.53 -11.28 10.05
N PHE A 121 8.23 -10.16 10.31
CA PHE A 121 9.50 -9.86 9.65
C PHE A 121 10.52 -10.99 9.75
N ARG A 122 10.57 -11.67 10.90
CA ARG A 122 11.45 -12.83 11.15
C ARG A 122 11.12 -14.06 10.29
N GLN A 123 9.93 -14.12 9.69
CA GLN A 123 9.46 -15.23 8.86
C GLN A 123 9.58 -14.92 7.35
N LEU A 124 9.96 -13.69 6.99
CA LEU A 124 10.13 -13.33 5.59
C LEU A 124 11.30 -14.11 4.99
N THR A 125 11.08 -14.60 3.78
CA THR A 125 12.16 -15.13 2.94
C THR A 125 13.12 -14.01 2.56
N GLU A 126 14.30 -14.37 2.05
CA GLU A 126 15.27 -13.38 1.59
C GLU A 126 14.70 -12.47 0.48
N PRO A 127 13.99 -12.99 -0.57
CA PRO A 127 13.32 -12.13 -1.56
C PRO A 127 12.27 -11.19 -0.96
N GLN A 128 11.43 -11.69 -0.04
CA GLN A 128 10.41 -10.88 0.64
C GLN A 128 11.04 -9.76 1.46
N ARG A 129 12.13 -10.06 2.17
CA ARG A 129 12.87 -9.07 2.94
C ARG A 129 13.49 -8.02 2.03
N ALA A 130 14.16 -8.42 0.96
CA ALA A 130 14.78 -7.47 0.01
C ALA A 130 13.73 -6.53 -0.60
N ALA A 131 12.57 -7.05 -1.00
CA ALA A 131 11.48 -6.24 -1.53
C ALA A 131 10.90 -5.29 -0.48
N LEU A 132 10.70 -5.73 0.76
CA LEU A 132 10.25 -4.86 1.85
C LEU A 132 11.26 -3.75 2.14
N GLU A 133 12.55 -4.07 2.22
CA GLU A 133 13.61 -3.07 2.46
C GLU A 133 13.62 -2.02 1.35
N ALA A 134 13.38 -2.40 0.10
CA ALA A 134 13.23 -1.46 -1.01
C ALA A 134 12.03 -0.50 -0.82
N VAL A 135 10.88 -1.03 -0.37
CA VAL A 135 9.71 -0.18 -0.01
C VAL A 135 10.05 0.79 1.12
N LEU A 136 10.76 0.33 2.16
CA LEU A 136 11.12 1.17 3.30
C LEU A 136 12.14 2.27 2.94
N ASP A 137 13.03 1.99 2.00
CA ASP A 137 14.09 2.91 1.56
C ASP A 137 13.70 3.79 0.37
N VAL A 138 12.48 3.65 -0.18
CA VAL A 138 12.00 4.38 -1.37
C VAL A 138 12.14 5.91 -1.27
N ASN A 139 12.04 6.45 -0.06
CA ASN A 139 12.16 7.88 0.24
C ASN A 139 13.41 8.22 1.04
N LYS A 140 14.36 7.30 1.16
CA LYS A 140 15.56 7.52 1.93
C LYS A 140 16.34 8.69 1.34
N GLY A 141 16.46 9.76 2.11
CA GLY A 141 17.10 11.00 1.66
C GLY A 141 16.33 11.77 0.58
N ALA A 142 15.05 11.45 0.33
CA ALA A 142 14.23 12.21 -0.62
C ALA A 142 13.88 13.60 -0.06
N GLU A 143 13.96 14.61 -0.91
CA GLU A 143 13.59 16.00 -0.61
C GLU A 143 12.11 16.29 -0.87
N LEU A 144 11.25 15.28 -0.86
CA LEU A 144 9.81 15.51 -0.97
C LEU A 144 9.40 16.38 0.21
N GLN A 145 8.80 17.54 -0.07
CA GLN A 145 8.43 18.51 0.96
C GLN A 145 6.99 18.95 0.76
N VAL A 146 6.26 19.04 1.87
CA VAL A 146 4.95 19.70 1.95
C VAL A 146 5.11 20.89 2.88
N ASP A 147 4.83 22.09 2.39
CA ASP A 147 4.95 23.34 3.15
C ASP A 147 6.34 23.53 3.82
N GLY A 148 7.40 23.14 3.11
CA GLY A 148 8.78 23.21 3.60
C GLY A 148 9.13 22.18 4.68
N GLN A 149 8.22 21.26 5.00
CA GLN A 149 8.47 20.12 5.89
C GLN A 149 8.76 18.87 5.05
N PRO A 150 9.82 18.10 5.37
CA PRO A 150 10.11 16.86 4.67
C PRO A 150 8.97 15.86 4.86
N PHE A 151 8.47 15.34 3.74
CA PHE A 151 7.55 14.22 3.72
C PHE A 151 8.33 12.98 4.16
N GLY A 152 7.85 12.33 5.23
CA GLY A 152 8.66 11.43 6.05
C GLY A 152 9.23 10.21 5.30
N ASP A 153 10.49 9.90 5.58
CA ASP A 153 11.11 8.59 5.32
C ASP A 153 10.32 7.50 6.09
N PHE A 154 9.89 6.45 5.38
CA PHE A 154 9.05 5.39 5.97
C PHE A 154 9.75 4.66 7.11
N ARG A 155 11.03 4.29 6.94
CA ARG A 155 11.82 3.63 7.97
C ARG A 155 11.97 4.51 9.21
N THR A 156 12.28 5.79 9.01
CA THR A 156 12.36 6.78 10.11
C THR A 156 11.03 6.90 10.84
N SER A 157 9.92 6.88 10.10
CA SER A 157 8.58 6.94 10.67
C SER A 157 8.26 5.70 11.51
N LEU A 158 8.67 4.51 11.07
CA LEU A 158 8.55 3.27 11.84
C LEU A 158 9.38 3.30 13.12
N TYR A 159 10.63 3.78 13.08
CA TYR A 159 11.46 3.93 14.28
C TYR A 159 10.87 4.91 15.29
N LYS A 160 10.34 6.05 14.83
CA LYS A 160 9.62 7.00 15.69
C LYS A 160 8.37 6.37 16.31
N ALA A 161 7.75 5.40 15.63
CA ALA A 161 6.60 4.65 16.11
C ALA A 161 6.96 3.45 17.01
N GLY A 162 8.24 3.17 17.24
CA GLY A 162 8.71 2.10 18.14
C GLY A 162 9.19 0.82 17.44
N ALA A 163 9.42 0.84 16.13
CA ALA A 163 10.07 -0.29 15.46
C ALA A 163 11.52 -0.44 15.95
N GLN A 164 11.96 -1.68 16.13
CA GLN A 164 13.36 -1.99 16.44
C GLN A 164 14.25 -1.74 15.22
N GLU A 165 15.53 -1.42 15.43
CA GLU A 165 16.49 -1.18 14.33
C GLU A 165 16.64 -2.39 13.40
N ASP A 166 16.49 -3.60 13.94
CA ASP A 166 16.52 -4.85 13.18
C ASP A 166 15.15 -5.23 12.57
N LEU A 167 14.14 -4.36 12.74
CA LEU A 167 12.74 -4.51 12.28
C LEU A 167 12.06 -5.79 12.78
N SER A 168 12.64 -6.48 13.76
CA SER A 168 12.24 -7.82 14.14
C SER A 168 10.92 -7.88 14.90
N ASN A 169 10.42 -6.72 15.34
CA ASN A 169 9.11 -6.52 15.95
C ASN A 169 8.03 -6.10 14.94
N LEU A 170 8.30 -6.14 13.62
CA LEU A 170 7.31 -5.83 12.59
C LEU A 170 6.48 -7.06 12.16
N ILE A 171 5.22 -6.79 11.86
CA ILE A 171 4.33 -7.61 11.04
C ILE A 171 4.04 -6.82 9.76
N ILE A 172 4.22 -7.44 8.60
CA ILE A 172 3.88 -6.84 7.31
C ILE A 172 2.75 -7.62 6.67
N GLY A 173 2.02 -7.01 5.75
CA GLY A 173 1.04 -7.75 5.00
C GLY A 173 0.11 -6.93 4.12
N PHE A 174 -0.91 -7.61 3.63
CA PHE A 174 -1.86 -7.07 2.69
C PHE A 174 -3.28 -7.35 3.15
N ASP A 175 -4.14 -6.33 3.12
CA ASP A 175 -5.55 -6.41 3.51
C ASP A 175 -6.42 -5.89 2.35
N VAL A 176 -7.41 -6.66 1.90
CA VAL A 176 -8.47 -6.11 1.05
C VAL A 176 -9.46 -5.34 1.93
N GLN A 177 -9.71 -4.08 1.58
CA GLN A 177 -10.65 -3.19 2.25
C GLN A 177 -12.03 -3.23 1.56
N GLU A 178 -13.00 -2.52 2.15
CA GLU A 178 -14.26 -2.24 1.46
C GLU A 178 -13.99 -1.61 0.08
N GLY A 179 -14.76 -2.02 -0.93
CA GLY A 179 -14.52 -1.59 -2.31
C GLY A 179 -13.37 -2.30 -3.02
N HIS A 180 -12.94 -3.47 -2.55
CA HIS A 180 -11.93 -4.33 -3.20
C HIS A 180 -10.51 -3.76 -3.26
N MET A 181 -10.24 -2.67 -2.54
CA MET A 181 -8.95 -2.00 -2.54
C MET A 181 -7.96 -2.73 -1.64
N VAL A 182 -6.78 -3.04 -2.18
CA VAL A 182 -5.71 -3.70 -1.43
C VAL A 182 -4.91 -2.63 -0.69
N SER A 183 -4.67 -2.88 0.58
CA SER A 183 -3.79 -2.08 1.44
C SER A 183 -2.55 -2.86 1.78
N PHE A 184 -1.38 -2.23 1.69
CA PHE A 184 -0.17 -2.70 2.35
C PHE A 184 -0.17 -2.18 3.79
N VAL A 185 0.18 -3.05 4.74
CA VAL A 185 0.11 -2.77 6.17
C VAL A 185 1.39 -3.19 6.86
N VAL A 186 1.93 -2.32 7.69
CA VAL A 186 3.04 -2.61 8.61
C VAL A 186 2.55 -2.33 10.03
N ARG A 187 2.66 -3.31 10.92
CA ARG A 187 2.27 -3.22 12.33
C ARG A 187 3.46 -3.48 13.24
N ILE A 188 3.55 -2.75 14.34
CA ILE A 188 4.58 -2.98 15.38
C ILE A 188 3.98 -3.82 16.51
N THR A 189 4.51 -5.04 16.70
CA THR A 189 3.96 -6.06 17.62
C THR A 189 3.84 -5.63 19.07
N GLU A 190 4.73 -4.76 19.56
CA GLU A 190 4.78 -4.30 20.96
C GLU A 190 3.80 -3.15 21.25
N HIS A 191 3.13 -2.61 20.23
CA HIS A 191 2.26 -1.43 20.35
C HIS A 191 0.80 -1.67 19.94
N GLY A 192 0.41 -2.91 19.59
CA GLY A 192 -0.94 -3.21 19.09
C GLY A 192 -1.27 -2.35 17.86
N ASP A 193 -2.50 -1.84 17.77
CA ASP A 193 -2.94 -1.01 16.64
C ASP A 193 -2.36 0.40 16.61
N LYS A 194 -1.56 0.80 17.61
CA LYS A 194 -0.99 2.15 17.70
C LYS A 194 0.23 2.37 16.82
N GLY A 195 0.83 1.31 16.28
CA GLY A 195 2.01 1.35 15.41
C GLY A 195 1.71 0.84 14.00
N ILE A 196 0.60 1.28 13.39
CA ILE A 196 0.20 0.86 12.04
C ILE A 196 0.60 1.94 11.02
N LEU A 197 1.43 1.55 10.06
CA LEU A 197 1.58 2.24 8.78
C LEU A 197 0.71 1.50 7.76
N ARG A 198 -0.15 2.23 7.05
CA ARG A 198 -1.04 1.68 6.04
C ARG A 198 -0.90 2.49 4.74
N TRP A 199 -0.69 1.79 3.64
CA TRP A 199 -0.70 2.33 2.28
C TRP A 199 -1.84 1.69 1.51
N THR A 200 -2.88 2.45 1.18
CA THR A 200 -4.13 1.94 0.59
C THR A 200 -4.26 2.35 -0.87
N GLY A 201 -5.02 1.57 -1.64
CA GLY A 201 -5.43 1.95 -2.99
C GLY A 201 -4.31 1.90 -4.01
N TRP A 202 -3.36 0.99 -3.83
CA TRP A 202 -2.28 0.73 -4.78
C TRP A 202 -2.62 -0.41 -5.76
N ALA A 203 -3.60 -1.25 -5.43
CA ALA A 203 -4.15 -2.31 -6.26
C ALA A 203 -5.60 -2.65 -5.87
N GLN A 204 -6.29 -3.40 -6.73
CA GLN A 204 -7.61 -4.00 -6.49
C GLN A 204 -7.54 -5.53 -6.49
N PHE A 205 -8.40 -6.18 -5.71
CA PHE A 205 -8.57 -7.64 -5.63
C PHE A 205 -9.96 -8.08 -6.11
#